data_AF-A0A660TH23-F1
#
_entry.id   AF-A0A660TH23-F1
#
_cell.length_a   1.000
_cell.length_b   1.000
_cell.length_c   1.000
_cell.angle_alpha   90.00
_cell.angle_beta   90.00
_cell.angle_gamma   90.00
#
_symmetry.space_group_name_H-M   'P 1'
#
loop_
_entity.id
_entity.type
_entity.pdbx_description
1 polymer ?
#
loop_
_entity_poly.entity_id
_entity_poly.type
_entity_poly.pdbx_seq_one_letter_code
_entity_poly.pdbx_strand_id
1 'polypeptide(L)'
;MKLIFNSLTIVIILFSFQFSSCRSIPIKPIEDTQIIELNKSKTVVVDGVINFTLPEYKFLWDTAPVNGKLLFSSFVPRMAYRDEELSKAITECARQVSILYNSKVDAKFAVKSNNRDLGYLEEINIQYDKALAKDFESKIIVRSHYMDNEGTYVLAEIDGIKFKGNFVDNPTSEGEPDWLYNVPVVPGYLVSIGSVQRSRYKIDSIRLADEQAMANLAKQVSVVVKAKRADLDSEISGSAFKETNYEVTSTFMRGFYVLGRWSTDNGNTYHSLAVCPASQ
;
A
#
# COMPACT_ATOMS: atom_id res chain seq x y z
N MET A 1 26.76 -8.94 -84.13
CA MET A 1 27.76 -9.88 -83.58
C MET A 1 28.96 -9.09 -83.07
N LYS A 2 29.02 -8.84 -81.75
CA LYS A 2 30.22 -8.66 -80.90
C LYS A 2 29.77 -8.04 -79.57
N LEU A 3 29.92 -8.83 -78.50
CA LEU A 3 29.91 -8.42 -77.10
C LEU A 3 31.09 -7.51 -76.82
N ILE A 4 30.92 -6.47 -76.01
CA ILE A 4 31.89 -6.04 -74.98
C ILE A 4 31.09 -5.50 -73.77
N PHE A 5 31.13 -6.25 -72.66
CA PHE A 5 30.63 -5.84 -71.34
C PHE A 5 31.61 -4.82 -70.75
N ASN A 6 31.10 -3.63 -70.39
CA ASN A 6 31.89 -2.59 -69.75
C ASN A 6 31.70 -2.60 -68.22
N SER A 7 32.85 -2.50 -67.57
CA SER A 7 33.20 -2.31 -66.17
C SER A 7 32.12 -1.70 -65.25
N LEU A 8 31.84 -2.43 -64.16
CA LEU A 8 31.05 -1.98 -63.01
C LEU A 8 31.97 -1.23 -62.03
N THR A 9 31.95 0.10 -62.09
CA THR A 9 32.66 0.95 -61.11
C THR A 9 31.74 1.22 -59.92
N ILE A 10 32.05 0.61 -58.78
CA ILE A 10 31.35 0.81 -57.50
C ILE A 10 31.80 2.15 -56.90
N VAL A 11 30.86 3.09 -56.76
CA VAL A 11 31.05 4.36 -56.05
C VAL A 11 30.76 4.13 -54.57
N ILE A 12 31.81 4.14 -53.74
CA ILE A 12 31.71 4.10 -52.28
C ILE A 12 31.52 5.54 -51.78
N ILE A 13 30.31 5.87 -51.34
CA ILE A 13 30.00 7.13 -50.66
C ILE A 13 30.33 6.96 -49.17
N LEU A 14 31.45 7.55 -48.75
CA LEU A 14 31.83 7.70 -47.34
C LEU A 14 30.96 8.77 -46.69
N PHE A 15 29.96 8.34 -45.91
CA PHE A 15 29.22 9.20 -45.00
C PHE A 15 30.08 9.49 -43.77
N SER A 16 30.67 10.68 -43.73
CA SER A 16 31.33 11.26 -42.57
C SER A 16 30.29 11.64 -41.52
N PHE A 17 29.96 10.71 -40.63
CA PHE A 17 29.27 11.01 -39.37
C PHE A 17 30.22 11.83 -38.47
N GLN A 18 29.94 13.13 -38.38
CA GLN A 18 30.51 13.99 -37.35
C GLN A 18 29.95 13.53 -36.00
N PHE A 19 30.77 12.82 -35.22
CA PHE A 19 30.53 12.61 -33.80
C PHE A 19 30.66 13.97 -33.10
N SER A 20 29.54 14.66 -32.89
CA SER A 20 29.46 15.66 -31.84
C SER A 20 29.68 14.96 -30.50
N SER A 21 30.83 15.23 -29.89
CA SER A 21 31.15 14.81 -28.53
C SER A 21 30.17 15.46 -27.56
N CYS A 22 29.08 14.76 -27.27
CA CYS A 22 28.22 15.07 -26.16
C CYS A 22 29.05 14.85 -24.90
N ARG A 23 29.58 15.93 -24.31
CA ARG A 23 30.15 15.92 -22.96
C ARG A 23 29.03 15.46 -22.04
N SER A 24 29.09 14.21 -21.58
CA SER A 24 28.38 13.79 -20.40
C SER A 24 28.83 14.69 -19.26
N ILE A 25 27.94 15.56 -18.80
CA ILE A 25 28.10 16.19 -17.50
C ILE A 25 28.17 15.01 -16.53
N PRO A 26 29.27 14.82 -15.77
CA PRO A 26 29.28 13.83 -14.71
C PRO A 26 28.21 14.27 -13.71
N ILE A 27 27.08 13.57 -13.71
CA ILE A 27 26.11 13.65 -12.63
C ILE A 27 26.88 13.16 -11.41
N LYS A 28 27.32 14.08 -10.56
CA LYS A 28 27.75 13.72 -9.21
C LYS A 28 26.60 12.91 -8.63
N PRO A 29 26.83 11.68 -8.12
CA PRO A 29 25.82 11.05 -7.28
C PRO A 29 25.46 12.08 -6.22
N ILE A 30 24.18 12.45 -6.18
CA ILE A 30 23.66 13.24 -5.07
C ILE A 30 23.94 12.36 -3.86
N GLU A 31 24.86 12.79 -3.01
CA GLU A 31 25.14 12.13 -1.76
C GLU A 31 23.81 12.06 -0.98
N ASP A 32 23.27 10.84 -0.82
CA ASP A 32 22.06 10.52 -0.04
C ASP A 32 22.11 11.12 1.38
N THR A 33 23.29 11.53 1.83
CA THR A 33 23.59 12.16 3.11
C THR A 33 22.82 13.45 3.37
N GLN A 34 22.44 14.23 2.34
CA GLN A 34 21.76 15.52 2.57
C GLN A 34 20.24 15.41 2.81
N ILE A 35 19.59 14.29 2.45
CA ILE A 35 18.15 14.10 2.68
C ILE A 35 17.86 13.76 4.17
N ILE A 36 18.87 13.29 4.91
CA ILE A 36 18.68 12.69 6.25
C ILE A 36 18.65 13.73 7.38
N GLU A 37 19.17 14.95 7.21
CA GLU A 37 19.24 15.92 8.31
C GLU A 37 17.91 16.61 8.65
N LEU A 38 16.96 16.70 7.72
CA LEU A 38 15.71 17.45 7.92
C LEU A 38 14.62 16.69 8.70
N ASN A 39 14.84 15.42 9.03
CA ASN A 39 13.79 14.52 9.55
C ASN A 39 14.15 13.75 10.83
N LYS A 40 15.17 14.19 11.59
CA LYS A 40 15.59 13.48 12.81
C LYS A 40 14.63 13.77 13.97
N SER A 41 13.46 13.15 13.95
CA SER A 41 12.78 12.72 15.18
C SER A 41 13.81 12.01 16.06
N LYS A 42 13.88 12.39 17.34
CA LYS A 42 14.75 11.70 18.31
C LYS A 42 14.36 10.22 18.35
N THR A 43 15.29 9.34 18.00
CA THR A 43 15.08 7.89 18.08
C THR A 43 14.87 7.48 19.53
N VAL A 44 13.81 6.73 19.78
CA VAL A 44 13.56 6.09 21.08
C VAL A 44 13.92 4.62 20.96
N VAL A 45 14.91 4.19 21.73
CA VAL A 45 15.32 2.77 21.79
C VAL A 45 14.65 2.15 23.00
N VAL A 46 13.86 1.12 22.78
CA VAL A 46 13.14 0.35 23.81
C VAL A 46 13.89 -0.95 24.03
N ASP A 47 14.19 -1.27 25.30
CA ASP A 47 14.73 -2.58 25.65
C ASP A 47 13.62 -3.62 25.62
N GLY A 48 13.85 -4.76 24.96
CA GLY A 48 12.84 -5.78 24.72
C GLY A 48 12.08 -5.62 23.40
N VAL A 49 10.82 -6.08 23.39
CA VAL A 49 9.90 -6.01 22.24
C VAL A 49 8.75 -5.10 22.61
N ILE A 50 8.43 -4.15 21.73
CA ILE A 50 7.31 -3.23 21.95
C ILE A 50 6.00 -4.02 22.03
N ASN A 51 5.27 -3.78 23.12
CA ASN A 51 3.93 -4.30 23.31
C ASN A 51 2.88 -3.24 22.94
N PHE A 52 2.20 -3.45 21.82
CA PHE A 52 1.19 -2.53 21.29
C PHE A 52 -0.12 -2.50 22.10
N THR A 53 -0.30 -3.42 23.05
CA THR A 53 -1.42 -3.32 24.00
C THR A 53 -1.18 -2.24 25.07
N LEU A 54 0.06 -1.78 25.24
CA LEU A 54 0.37 -0.69 26.16
C LEU A 54 0.02 0.67 25.55
N PRO A 55 -0.67 1.56 26.30
CA PRO A 55 -1.07 2.89 25.81
C PRO A 55 0.09 3.74 25.27
N GLU A 56 1.29 3.57 25.85
CA GLU A 56 2.49 4.30 25.47
C GLU A 56 3.02 3.94 24.06
N TYR A 57 2.63 2.80 23.49
CA TYR A 57 3.06 2.36 22.16
C TYR A 57 1.92 2.17 21.17
N LYS A 58 0.67 2.12 21.63
CA LYS A 58 -0.54 1.96 20.79
C LYS A 58 -0.59 2.99 19.65
N PHE A 59 -0.16 4.22 19.92
CA PHE A 59 -0.17 5.32 18.95
C PHE A 59 0.69 5.05 17.69
N LEU A 60 1.67 4.15 17.76
CA LEU A 60 2.53 3.82 16.61
C LEU A 60 1.77 3.08 15.50
N TRP A 61 0.63 2.45 15.81
CA TRP A 61 -0.24 1.76 14.85
C TRP A 61 -1.56 2.49 14.59
N ASP A 62 -1.83 3.53 15.38
CA ASP A 62 -2.96 4.41 15.17
C ASP A 62 -2.63 5.39 14.04
N THR A 63 -3.31 5.22 12.91
CA THR A 63 -3.19 6.09 11.74
C THR A 63 -4.44 6.96 11.60
N ALA A 64 -5.19 7.18 12.68
CA ALA A 64 -6.33 8.09 12.64
C ALA A 64 -5.83 9.51 12.25
N PRO A 65 -6.52 10.21 11.34
CA PRO A 65 -6.10 11.54 10.92
C PRO A 65 -6.09 12.54 12.09
N VAL A 66 -4.95 13.21 12.33
CA VAL A 66 -4.81 14.21 13.40
C VAL A 66 -4.89 15.60 12.79
N ASN A 67 -5.89 16.40 13.19
CA ASN A 67 -6.16 17.73 12.61
C ASN A 67 -6.29 17.70 11.07
N GLY A 68 -6.85 16.61 10.54
CA GLY A 68 -7.00 16.37 9.10
C GLY A 68 -5.72 15.97 8.38
N LYS A 69 -4.56 15.89 9.05
CA LYS A 69 -3.32 15.35 8.49
C LYS A 69 -3.36 13.82 8.50
N LEU A 70 -2.94 13.22 7.40
CA LEU A 70 -2.81 11.76 7.29
C LEU A 70 -1.50 11.31 7.93
N LEU A 71 -1.60 10.27 8.73
CA LEU A 71 -0.49 9.55 9.33
C LEU A 71 -0.26 8.21 8.61
N PHE A 72 1.01 7.83 8.46
CA PHE A 72 1.43 6.60 7.84
C PHE A 72 2.37 5.89 8.81
N SER A 73 1.96 4.69 9.22
CA SER A 73 2.75 3.85 10.10
C SER A 73 3.43 2.76 9.30
N SER A 74 4.73 2.57 9.54
CA SER A 74 5.53 1.48 8.98
C SER A 74 6.33 0.77 10.05
N PHE A 75 6.60 -0.51 9.81
CA PHE A 75 7.46 -1.34 10.63
C PHE A 75 8.40 -2.12 9.71
N VAL A 76 9.70 -2.04 10.01
CA VAL A 76 10.76 -2.75 9.30
C VAL A 76 11.40 -3.73 10.26
N PRO A 77 11.44 -5.04 9.94
CA PRO A 77 12.11 -6.02 10.77
C PRO A 77 13.58 -5.68 11.00
N ARG A 78 14.13 -6.17 12.10
CA ARG A 78 15.52 -5.94 12.47
C ARG A 78 16.46 -6.37 11.35
N MET A 79 17.28 -5.43 10.89
CA MET A 79 18.32 -5.61 9.88
C MET A 79 19.69 -5.74 10.54
N ALA A 80 20.67 -6.24 9.77
CA ALA A 80 22.07 -6.28 10.21
C ALA A 80 22.63 -4.87 10.44
N TYR A 81 22.29 -3.94 9.54
CA TYR A 81 22.64 -2.52 9.60
C TYR A 81 21.42 -1.72 10.07
N ARG A 82 21.41 -1.37 11.36
CA ARG A 82 20.28 -0.72 12.04
C ARG A 82 19.99 0.67 11.49
N ASP A 83 21.01 1.33 10.97
CA ASP A 83 20.96 2.63 10.31
C ASP A 83 20.19 2.62 8.98
N GLU A 84 20.10 1.48 8.30
CA GLU A 84 19.29 1.33 7.09
C GLU A 84 17.79 1.16 7.37
N GLU A 85 17.42 0.72 8.59
CA GLU A 85 16.02 0.42 8.93
C GLU A 85 15.11 1.65 8.80
N LEU A 86 15.60 2.82 9.22
CA LEU A 86 14.85 4.08 9.10
C LEU A 86 14.59 4.43 7.63
N SER A 87 15.59 4.29 6.77
CA SER A 87 15.43 4.55 5.33
C SER A 87 14.38 3.63 4.72
N LYS A 88 14.43 2.33 5.04
CA LYS A 88 13.41 1.36 4.61
C LYS A 88 12.02 1.70 5.14
N ALA A 89 11.93 2.14 6.40
CA ALA A 89 10.66 2.51 7.01
C ALA A 89 10.04 3.73 6.34
N ILE A 90 10.86 4.70 5.94
CA ILE A 90 10.44 5.86 5.13
C ILE A 90 9.97 5.41 3.74
N THR A 91 10.70 4.51 3.06
CA THR A 91 10.26 3.93 1.78
C THR A 91 8.89 3.26 1.91
N GLU A 92 8.63 2.53 3.00
CA GLU A 92 7.32 1.89 3.23
C GLU A 92 6.20 2.89 3.54
N CYS A 93 6.48 3.99 4.25
CA CYS A 93 5.53 5.09 4.39
C CYS A 93 5.23 5.72 3.01
N ALA A 94 6.25 5.97 2.21
CA ALA A 94 6.11 6.56 0.87
C ALA A 94 5.34 5.64 -0.10
N ARG A 95 5.51 4.32 0.04
CA ARG A 95 4.67 3.32 -0.66
C ARG A 95 3.19 3.47 -0.31
N GLN A 96 2.86 3.62 0.97
CA GLN A 96 1.48 3.83 1.42
C GLN A 96 0.90 5.13 0.85
N VAL A 97 1.71 6.21 0.78
CA VAL A 97 1.32 7.45 0.12
C VAL A 97 1.04 7.23 -1.38
N SER A 98 1.90 6.50 -2.09
CA SER A 98 1.66 6.20 -3.52
C SER A 98 0.34 5.44 -3.74
N ILE A 99 0.06 4.44 -2.89
CA ILE A 99 -1.21 3.69 -2.89
C ILE A 99 -2.41 4.61 -2.66
N LEU A 100 -2.30 5.57 -1.73
CA LEU A 100 -3.35 6.56 -1.47
C LEU A 100 -3.68 7.36 -2.73
N TYR A 101 -2.70 7.72 -3.56
CA TYR A 101 -2.96 8.43 -4.81
C TYR A 101 -3.68 7.56 -5.83
N ASN A 102 -3.11 6.40 -6.13
CA ASN A 102 -3.68 5.47 -7.09
C ASN A 102 -3.04 4.09 -6.93
N SER A 103 -3.88 3.06 -6.85
CA SER A 103 -3.46 1.67 -6.91
C SER A 103 -4.38 0.87 -7.82
N LYS A 104 -3.86 -0.23 -8.38
CA LYS A 104 -4.68 -1.25 -9.02
C LYS A 104 -4.71 -2.46 -8.11
N VAL A 105 -5.91 -2.93 -7.81
CA VAL A 105 -6.15 -4.06 -6.93
C VAL A 105 -6.72 -5.19 -7.76
N ASP A 106 -5.98 -6.29 -7.84
CA ASP A 106 -6.41 -7.55 -8.44
C ASP A 106 -6.61 -8.55 -7.29
N ALA A 107 -7.86 -8.85 -6.96
CA ALA A 107 -8.20 -9.78 -5.88
C ALA A 107 -9.01 -10.96 -6.43
N LYS A 108 -8.57 -12.19 -6.13
CA LYS A 108 -9.23 -13.43 -6.51
C LYS A 108 -9.65 -14.18 -5.26
N PHE A 109 -10.94 -14.50 -5.18
CA PHE A 109 -11.51 -15.30 -4.11
C PHE A 109 -12.07 -16.57 -4.72
N ALA A 110 -11.61 -17.71 -4.24
CA ALA A 110 -12.18 -19.00 -4.57
C ALA A 110 -12.68 -19.67 -3.30
N VAL A 111 -13.98 -19.95 -3.25
CA VAL A 111 -14.57 -20.79 -2.21
C VAL A 111 -14.71 -22.19 -2.78
N LYS A 112 -13.92 -23.14 -2.25
CA LYS A 112 -14.02 -24.55 -2.60
C LYS A 112 -14.77 -25.27 -1.48
N SER A 113 -16.05 -25.53 -1.70
CA SER A 113 -16.84 -26.39 -0.82
C SER A 113 -16.75 -27.83 -1.30
N ASN A 114 -16.05 -28.67 -0.55
CA ASN A 114 -16.18 -30.13 -0.65
C ASN A 114 -16.99 -30.61 0.56
N ASN A 115 -17.74 -31.72 0.45
CA ASN A 115 -18.58 -32.30 1.53
C ASN A 115 -17.85 -32.60 2.88
N ARG A 116 -16.56 -32.29 3.00
CA ARG A 116 -15.75 -32.41 4.23
C ARG A 116 -14.95 -31.16 4.59
N ASP A 117 -14.65 -30.26 3.63
CA ASP A 117 -13.76 -29.12 3.85
C ASP A 117 -14.21 -27.90 3.02
N LEU A 118 -14.18 -26.72 3.65
CA LEU A 118 -14.34 -25.43 3.01
C LEU A 118 -12.96 -24.78 2.88
N GLY A 119 -12.41 -24.75 1.68
CA GLY A 119 -11.16 -24.07 1.38
C GLY A 119 -11.41 -22.66 0.86
N TYR A 120 -10.77 -21.66 1.47
CA TYR A 120 -10.70 -20.30 0.93
C TYR A 120 -9.33 -20.10 0.32
N LEU A 121 -9.28 -19.80 -0.98
CA LEU A 121 -8.06 -19.31 -1.61
C LEU A 121 -8.25 -17.84 -1.94
N GLU A 122 -7.39 -17.02 -1.37
CA GLU A 122 -7.35 -15.59 -1.58
C GLU A 122 -5.98 -15.21 -2.13
N GLU A 123 -5.99 -14.57 -3.29
CA GLU A 123 -4.82 -14.00 -3.92
C GLU A 123 -5.08 -12.51 -4.15
N ILE A 124 -4.36 -11.66 -3.42
CA ILE A 124 -4.45 -10.20 -3.54
C ILE A 124 -3.14 -9.70 -4.15
N ASN A 125 -3.24 -8.97 -5.25
CA ASN A 125 -2.12 -8.30 -5.88
C ASN A 125 -2.42 -6.81 -5.98
N ILE A 126 -1.57 -6.00 -5.34
CA ILE A 126 -1.68 -4.53 -5.32
C ILE A 126 -0.53 -3.96 -6.13
N GLN A 127 -0.89 -3.24 -7.20
CA GLN A 127 0.05 -2.52 -8.03
C GLN A 127 -0.04 -1.03 -7.69
N TYR A 128 1.10 -0.39 -7.51
CA TYR A 128 1.22 1.04 -7.22
C TYR A 128 2.37 1.64 -8.03
N ASP A 129 2.40 2.96 -8.13
CA ASP A 129 3.46 3.66 -8.84
C ASP A 129 4.72 3.75 -7.96
N LYS A 130 5.74 2.95 -8.31
CA LYS A 130 7.02 2.90 -7.60
C LYS A 130 7.85 4.18 -7.79
N ALA A 131 7.74 4.84 -8.94
CA ALA A 131 8.45 6.10 -9.19
C ALA A 131 7.86 7.19 -8.31
N LEU A 132 6.52 7.27 -8.27
CA LEU A 132 5.81 8.20 -7.38
C LEU A 132 6.11 7.93 -5.89
N ALA A 133 6.19 6.65 -5.47
CA ALA A 133 6.59 6.30 -4.11
C ALA A 133 7.99 6.85 -3.79
N LYS A 134 8.96 6.70 -4.71
CA LYS A 134 10.31 7.24 -4.54
C LYS A 134 10.32 8.76 -4.41
N ASP A 135 9.53 9.46 -5.22
CA ASP A 135 9.40 10.92 -5.14
C ASP A 135 8.84 11.38 -3.77
N PHE A 136 8.01 10.56 -3.13
CA PHE A 136 7.46 10.86 -1.81
C PHE A 136 8.45 10.66 -0.67
N GLU A 137 9.51 9.86 -0.80
CA GLU A 137 10.49 9.62 0.27
C GLU A 137 11.07 10.93 0.81
N SER A 138 11.39 11.86 -0.08
CA SER A 138 11.92 13.19 0.27
C SER A 138 10.90 14.13 0.95
N LYS A 139 9.62 13.78 0.92
CA LYS A 139 8.49 14.57 1.44
C LYS A 139 7.89 13.99 2.72
N ILE A 140 8.28 12.77 3.09
CA ILE A 140 7.84 12.14 4.34
C ILE A 140 8.44 12.92 5.51
N ILE A 141 7.60 13.27 6.48
CA ILE A 141 8.01 13.93 7.72
C ILE A 141 7.85 12.93 8.86
N VAL A 142 8.96 12.52 9.47
CA VAL A 142 8.96 11.52 10.55
C VAL A 142 8.49 12.18 11.85
N ARG A 143 7.37 11.69 12.41
CA ARG A 143 6.80 12.15 13.68
C ARG A 143 7.33 11.39 14.87
N SER A 144 7.52 10.09 14.72
CA SER A 144 8.03 9.23 15.77
C SER A 144 8.87 8.12 15.16
N HIS A 145 9.97 7.82 15.84
CA HIS A 145 10.93 6.81 15.43
C HIS A 145 11.31 5.97 16.65
N TYR A 146 10.86 4.72 16.66
CA TYR A 146 11.08 3.76 17.73
C TYR A 146 11.85 2.56 17.21
N MET A 147 12.73 2.03 18.06
CA MET A 147 13.53 0.85 17.76
C MET A 147 13.45 -0.12 18.93
N ASP A 148 13.24 -1.40 18.65
CA ASP A 148 13.23 -2.47 19.65
C ASP A 148 14.07 -3.67 19.14
N ASN A 149 13.94 -4.83 19.80
CA ASN A 149 14.64 -6.05 19.39
C ASN A 149 14.06 -6.73 18.13
N GLU A 150 12.84 -6.39 17.71
CA GLU A 150 12.17 -6.90 16.50
C GLU A 150 12.40 -6.03 15.28
N GLY A 151 12.66 -4.72 15.43
CA GLY A 151 12.92 -3.82 14.31
C GLY A 151 12.77 -2.33 14.62
N THR A 152 12.38 -1.58 13.58
CA THR A 152 12.15 -0.14 13.60
C THR A 152 10.71 0.18 13.25
N TYR A 153 10.09 1.07 14.01
CA TYR A 153 8.74 1.58 13.83
C TYR A 153 8.79 3.06 13.55
N VAL A 154 8.09 3.48 12.50
CA VAL A 154 8.00 4.88 12.11
C VAL A 154 6.54 5.25 11.99
N LEU A 155 6.18 6.34 12.66
CA LEU A 155 4.95 7.07 12.37
C LEU A 155 5.37 8.36 11.66
N ALA A 156 4.81 8.58 10.48
CA ALA A 156 5.15 9.72 9.65
C ALA A 156 3.91 10.39 9.07
N GLU A 157 4.09 11.60 8.55
CA GLU A 157 3.07 12.33 7.80
C GLU A 157 3.63 12.85 6.49
N ILE A 158 2.75 13.39 5.65
CA ILE A 158 3.15 14.14 4.46
C ILE A 158 2.32 15.42 4.37
N ASP A 159 2.97 16.53 4.04
CA ASP A 159 2.29 17.80 3.86
C ASP A 159 1.49 17.83 2.54
N GLY A 160 0.44 18.65 2.51
CA GLY A 160 -0.37 18.88 1.31
C GLY A 160 -1.49 17.87 1.06
N ILE A 161 -1.56 16.78 1.83
CA ILE A 161 -2.66 15.81 1.76
C ILE A 161 -3.50 15.90 3.02
N LYS A 162 -4.82 16.02 2.85
CA LYS A 162 -5.77 16.11 3.96
C LYS A 162 -6.86 15.06 3.86
N PHE A 163 -7.18 14.44 4.99
CA PHE A 163 -8.40 13.66 5.13
C PHE A 163 -9.60 14.61 5.15
N LYS A 164 -10.63 14.30 4.36
CA LYS A 164 -11.84 15.13 4.26
C LYS A 164 -13.00 14.60 5.12
N GLY A 165 -12.90 13.37 5.63
CA GLY A 165 -13.89 12.79 6.51
C GLY A 165 -13.67 13.21 7.97
N ASN A 166 -14.70 13.02 8.79
CA ASN A 166 -14.57 13.04 10.24
C ASN A 166 -14.53 11.59 10.71
N PHE A 167 -13.42 11.19 11.31
CA PHE A 167 -13.27 9.90 11.95
C PHE A 167 -12.75 10.11 13.37
N VAL A 168 -13.39 9.44 14.33
CA VAL A 168 -12.97 9.44 15.73
C VAL A 168 -13.00 7.98 16.16
N ASP A 169 -11.86 7.47 16.62
CA ASP A 169 -11.81 6.14 17.23
C ASP A 169 -12.34 6.23 18.66
N ASN A 170 -13.32 5.39 18.97
CA ASN A 170 -13.90 5.27 20.30
C ASN A 170 -13.55 3.88 20.84
N PRO A 171 -12.54 3.75 21.72
CA PRO A 171 -12.24 2.45 22.32
C PRO A 171 -13.37 2.02 23.26
N THR A 172 -13.60 0.72 23.32
CA THR A 172 -14.45 0.05 24.31
C THR A 172 -13.84 0.19 25.72
N SER A 173 -14.59 -0.23 26.74
CA SER A 173 -14.12 -0.27 28.14
C SER A 173 -12.89 -1.16 28.34
N GLU A 174 -12.65 -2.12 27.45
CA GLU A 174 -11.53 -3.05 27.49
C GLU A 174 -10.31 -2.54 26.67
N GLY A 175 -10.43 -1.37 26.04
CA GLY A 175 -9.36 -0.74 25.27
C GLY A 175 -9.29 -1.16 23.80
N GLU A 176 -10.09 -2.15 23.41
CA GLU A 176 -10.29 -2.55 22.02
C GLU A 176 -11.03 -1.46 21.24
N PRO A 177 -10.71 -1.21 19.97
CA PRO A 177 -11.45 -0.25 19.17
C PRO A 177 -12.89 -0.71 18.89
N ASP A 178 -13.88 0.18 19.06
CA ASP A 178 -15.30 -0.12 18.81
C ASP A 178 -15.55 -0.53 17.34
N TRP A 179 -14.71 -0.05 16.41
CA TRP A 179 -14.85 -0.38 14.99
C TRP A 179 -14.68 -1.87 14.69
N LEU A 180 -14.11 -2.69 15.58
CA LEU A 180 -14.06 -4.15 15.43
C LEU A 180 -15.46 -4.78 15.46
N TYR A 181 -16.37 -4.19 16.21
CA TYR A 181 -17.74 -4.68 16.41
C TYR A 181 -18.75 -3.87 15.60
N ASN A 182 -18.51 -2.57 15.48
CA ASN A 182 -19.40 -1.60 14.85
C ASN A 182 -18.65 -0.82 13.77
N VAL A 183 -18.66 -1.32 12.53
CA VAL A 183 -17.97 -0.65 11.41
C VAL A 183 -18.48 0.79 11.28
N PRO A 184 -17.60 1.80 11.40
CA PRO A 184 -18.01 3.19 11.44
C PRO A 184 -18.50 3.67 10.08
N VAL A 185 -19.50 4.55 10.07
CA VAL A 185 -19.94 5.25 8.87
C VAL A 185 -19.17 6.56 8.75
N VAL A 186 -18.33 6.67 7.72
CA VAL A 186 -17.59 7.89 7.42
C VAL A 186 -18.22 8.56 6.18
N PRO A 187 -18.90 9.72 6.32
CA PRO A 187 -19.60 10.36 5.21
C PRO A 187 -18.70 10.59 3.99
N GLY A 188 -19.14 10.13 2.82
CA GLY A 188 -18.39 10.24 1.55
C GLY A 188 -17.34 9.16 1.32
N TYR A 189 -17.20 8.20 2.24
CA TYR A 189 -16.24 7.10 2.16
C TYR A 189 -16.94 5.74 2.23
N LEU A 190 -16.37 4.77 1.53
CA LEU A 190 -16.55 3.35 1.80
C LEU A 190 -15.58 2.96 2.91
N VAL A 191 -16.02 2.07 3.79
CA VAL A 191 -15.26 1.61 4.95
C VAL A 191 -15.21 0.09 4.93
N SER A 192 -14.07 -0.48 5.29
CA SER A 192 -13.92 -1.92 5.43
C SER A 192 -12.86 -2.27 6.46
N ILE A 193 -13.01 -3.46 7.02
CA ILE A 193 -12.01 -4.08 7.89
C ILE A 193 -11.38 -5.26 7.14
N GLY A 194 -10.06 -5.36 7.23
CA GLY A 194 -9.31 -6.55 6.90
C GLY A 194 -8.90 -7.26 8.18
N SER A 195 -9.00 -8.59 8.21
CA SER A 195 -8.66 -9.39 9.39
C SER A 195 -7.88 -10.62 8.95
N VAL A 196 -6.72 -10.86 9.54
CA VAL A 196 -5.89 -12.01 9.21
C VAL A 196 -5.31 -12.67 10.46
N GLN A 197 -5.08 -13.99 10.36
CA GLN A 197 -4.35 -14.72 11.38
C GLN A 197 -2.87 -14.38 11.35
N ARG A 198 -2.23 -14.54 12.49
CA ARG A 198 -0.80 -14.31 12.69
C ARG A 198 0.01 -15.10 11.68
N SER A 199 0.82 -14.38 10.93
CA SER A 199 1.91 -14.93 10.12
C SER A 199 3.18 -15.06 10.94
N ARG A 200 4.22 -15.68 10.36
CA ARG A 200 5.53 -15.84 11.01
C ARG A 200 6.08 -14.50 11.51
N TYR A 201 5.92 -13.44 10.73
CA TYR A 201 6.33 -12.09 11.09
C TYR A 201 5.12 -11.19 11.33
N LYS A 202 5.21 -10.35 12.36
CA LYS A 202 4.17 -9.37 12.75
C LYS A 202 3.86 -8.41 11.59
N ILE A 203 4.89 -7.94 10.89
CA ILE A 203 4.75 -7.05 9.72
C ILE A 203 3.89 -7.68 8.62
N ASP A 204 4.09 -8.98 8.35
CA ASP A 204 3.33 -9.66 7.31
C ASP A 204 1.86 -9.74 7.69
N SER A 205 1.56 -9.98 8.96
CA SER A 205 0.17 -10.01 9.45
C SER A 205 -0.51 -8.64 9.30
N ILE A 206 0.19 -7.56 9.64
CA ILE A 206 -0.34 -6.20 9.46
C ILE A 206 -0.54 -5.87 7.98
N ARG A 207 0.47 -6.18 7.14
CA ARG A 207 0.40 -5.93 5.70
C ARG A 207 -0.74 -6.73 5.06
N LEU A 208 -0.88 -8.00 5.40
CA LEU A 208 -1.96 -8.84 4.90
C LEU A 208 -3.34 -8.33 5.38
N ALA A 209 -3.46 -7.80 6.61
CA ALA A 209 -4.68 -7.16 7.07
C ALA A 209 -5.01 -5.89 6.24
N ASP A 210 -4.01 -5.04 5.94
CA ASP A 210 -4.20 -3.88 5.07
C ASP A 210 -4.62 -4.30 3.65
N GLU A 211 -3.96 -5.33 3.09
CA GLU A 211 -4.25 -5.89 1.76
C GLU A 211 -5.68 -6.45 1.72
N GLN A 212 -6.10 -7.17 2.75
CA GLN A 212 -7.46 -7.68 2.91
C GLN A 212 -8.50 -6.56 2.96
N ALA A 213 -8.23 -5.51 3.74
CA ALA A 213 -9.12 -4.36 3.85
C ALA A 213 -9.28 -3.66 2.48
N MET A 214 -8.17 -3.55 1.74
CA MET A 214 -8.17 -3.00 0.38
C MET A 214 -8.95 -3.88 -0.60
N ALA A 215 -8.77 -5.20 -0.56
CA ALA A 215 -9.51 -6.12 -1.43
C ALA A 215 -11.02 -6.07 -1.15
N ASN A 216 -11.42 -5.97 0.12
CA ASN A 216 -12.82 -5.81 0.50
C ASN A 216 -13.41 -4.48 -0.01
N LEU A 217 -12.66 -3.38 0.07
CA LEU A 217 -13.07 -2.10 -0.54
C LEU A 217 -13.14 -2.18 -2.07
N ALA A 218 -12.19 -2.86 -2.71
CA ALA A 218 -12.18 -3.07 -4.16
C ALA A 218 -13.44 -3.78 -4.65
N LYS A 219 -13.94 -4.77 -3.89
CA LYS A 219 -15.22 -5.43 -4.17
C LYS A 219 -16.38 -4.45 -4.10
N GLN A 220 -16.47 -3.67 -3.02
CA GLN A 220 -17.53 -2.67 -2.84
C GLN A 220 -17.54 -1.65 -3.99
N VAL A 221 -16.37 -1.11 -4.35
CA VAL A 221 -16.21 -0.21 -5.49
C VAL A 221 -16.71 -0.87 -6.79
N SER A 222 -16.31 -2.12 -7.04
CA SER A 222 -16.70 -2.84 -8.25
C SER A 222 -18.20 -3.10 -8.33
N VAL A 223 -18.86 -3.39 -7.21
CA VAL A 223 -20.32 -3.52 -7.12
C VAL A 223 -21.00 -2.18 -7.41
N VAL A 224 -20.53 -1.07 -6.82
CA VAL A 224 -21.07 0.27 -7.07
C VAL A 224 -20.93 0.66 -8.55
N VAL A 225 -19.79 0.38 -9.17
CA VAL A 225 -19.56 0.64 -10.61
C VAL A 225 -20.47 -0.22 -11.49
N LYS A 226 -20.65 -1.50 -11.15
CA LYS A 226 -21.57 -2.39 -11.87
C LYS A 226 -23.02 -1.96 -11.74
N ALA A 227 -23.48 -1.58 -10.54
CA ALA A 227 -24.84 -1.09 -10.30
C ALA A 227 -25.15 0.16 -11.15
N LYS A 228 -24.23 1.15 -11.16
CA LYS A 228 -24.36 2.35 -12.01
C LYS A 228 -24.44 2.05 -13.50
N ARG A 229 -23.85 0.94 -13.97
CA ARG A 229 -23.93 0.49 -15.36
C ARG A 229 -25.19 -0.33 -15.63
N ALA A 230 -25.66 -1.13 -14.68
CA ALA A 230 -26.90 -1.90 -14.80
C ALA A 230 -28.14 -0.99 -14.83
N ASP A 231 -28.09 0.18 -14.17
CA ASP A 231 -29.10 1.23 -14.34
C ASP A 231 -29.17 1.77 -15.78
N LEU A 232 -28.16 1.51 -16.62
CA LEU A 232 -28.10 1.91 -18.03
C LEU A 232 -28.45 0.78 -19.01
N ASP A 233 -28.37 -0.49 -18.61
CA ASP A 233 -28.70 -1.65 -19.45
C ASP A 233 -29.47 -2.70 -18.63
N SER A 234 -30.79 -2.73 -18.82
CA SER A 234 -31.64 -3.79 -18.26
C SER A 234 -31.91 -4.88 -19.31
N GLU A 235 -31.21 -6.01 -19.22
CA GLU A 235 -31.74 -7.29 -19.73
C GLU A 235 -31.23 -8.51 -18.95
N ILE A 236 -32.14 -9.48 -18.86
CA ILE A 236 -32.21 -10.63 -17.93
C ILE A 236 -31.42 -11.83 -18.46
N SER A 237 -30.90 -12.72 -17.60
CA SER A 237 -31.14 -14.19 -17.64
C SER A 237 -30.21 -14.97 -16.71
N GLY A 238 -30.73 -16.02 -16.08
CA GLY A 238 -30.04 -16.87 -15.10
C GLY A 238 -29.76 -18.30 -15.57
N SER A 239 -29.12 -19.09 -14.70
CA SER A 239 -29.49 -20.46 -14.29
C SER A 239 -28.32 -21.14 -13.55
N ALA A 240 -28.69 -22.00 -12.61
CA ALA A 240 -27.86 -22.63 -11.60
C ALA A 240 -26.83 -23.64 -12.17
N PHE A 241 -25.61 -23.64 -11.60
CA PHE A 241 -24.63 -24.71 -11.75
C PHE A 241 -23.87 -24.91 -10.42
N LYS A 242 -23.33 -26.11 -10.18
CA LYS A 242 -22.45 -26.41 -9.02
C LYS A 242 -21.39 -25.32 -8.86
N GLU A 243 -21.56 -24.48 -7.85
CA GLU A 243 -20.80 -23.25 -7.66
C GLU A 243 -19.43 -23.54 -7.02
N THR A 244 -18.38 -23.58 -7.84
CA THR A 244 -17.10 -23.04 -7.37
C THR A 244 -17.17 -21.55 -7.64
N ASN A 245 -17.53 -20.77 -6.63
CA ASN A 245 -17.64 -19.33 -6.76
C ASN A 245 -16.24 -18.73 -6.84
N TYR A 246 -15.82 -18.43 -8.07
CA TYR A 246 -14.64 -17.62 -8.35
C TYR A 246 -15.08 -16.18 -8.48
N GLU A 247 -14.79 -15.38 -7.47
CA GLU A 247 -14.96 -13.93 -7.55
C GLU A 247 -13.61 -13.30 -7.90
N VAL A 248 -13.51 -12.71 -9.09
CA VAL A 248 -12.34 -11.94 -9.51
C VAL A 248 -12.73 -10.48 -9.55
N THR A 249 -12.02 -9.67 -8.78
CA THR A 249 -12.16 -8.22 -8.73
C THR A 249 -10.87 -7.60 -9.23
N SER A 250 -10.98 -6.75 -10.26
CA SER A 250 -9.86 -5.93 -10.75
C SER A 250 -10.36 -4.51 -10.88
N THR A 251 -9.85 -3.61 -10.04
CA THR A 251 -10.29 -2.21 -10.05
C THR A 251 -9.13 -1.27 -9.71
N PHE A 252 -9.24 -0.04 -10.19
CA PHE A 252 -8.41 1.04 -9.71
C PHE A 252 -9.03 1.61 -8.44
N MET A 253 -8.19 1.89 -7.44
CA MET A 253 -8.57 2.50 -6.19
C MET A 253 -7.75 3.76 -5.96
N ARG A 254 -8.47 4.87 -5.78
CA ARG A 254 -7.92 6.14 -5.35
C ARG A 254 -8.39 6.44 -3.94
N GLY A 255 -7.53 7.11 -3.18
CA GLY A 255 -7.83 7.54 -1.82
C GLY A 255 -7.90 6.40 -0.80
N PHE A 256 -7.30 5.24 -1.07
CA PHE A 256 -7.21 4.17 -0.06
C PHE A 256 -6.36 4.64 1.11
N TYR A 257 -6.89 4.52 2.31
CA TYR A 257 -6.21 4.92 3.53
C TYR A 257 -6.56 4.00 4.70
N VAL A 258 -5.56 3.60 5.47
CA VAL A 258 -5.76 2.86 6.72
C VAL A 258 -5.99 3.87 7.83
N LEU A 259 -7.16 3.80 8.49
CA LEU A 259 -7.52 4.67 9.60
C LEU A 259 -7.00 4.17 10.94
N GLY A 260 -6.77 2.87 11.08
CA GLY A 260 -6.29 2.31 12.33
C GLY A 260 -6.02 0.83 12.20
N ARG A 261 -5.18 0.33 13.10
CA ARG A 261 -4.82 -1.09 13.18
C ARG A 261 -4.97 -1.57 14.62
N TRP A 262 -5.29 -2.84 14.76
CA TRP A 262 -5.41 -3.49 16.06
C TRP A 262 -4.90 -4.92 16.00
N SER A 263 -4.40 -5.42 17.12
CA SER A 263 -4.16 -6.84 17.31
C SER A 263 -4.86 -7.29 18.57
N THR A 264 -5.51 -8.46 18.50
CA THR A 264 -6.00 -9.18 19.66
C THR A 264 -4.93 -9.35 20.74
N ASP A 265 -5.31 -9.40 22.01
CA ASP A 265 -4.39 -9.50 23.15
C ASP A 265 -3.51 -10.75 23.14
N ASN A 266 -4.02 -11.83 22.55
CA ASN A 266 -3.26 -13.07 22.36
C ASN A 266 -2.26 -12.98 21.18
N GLY A 267 -2.26 -11.87 20.45
CA GLY A 267 -1.40 -11.60 19.29
C GLY A 267 -1.67 -12.50 18.08
N ASN A 268 -2.80 -13.20 18.03
CA ASN A 268 -3.10 -14.19 17.00
C ASN A 268 -3.85 -13.62 15.80
N THR A 269 -4.58 -12.52 15.96
CA THR A 269 -5.35 -11.90 14.89
C THR A 269 -5.04 -10.42 14.80
N TYR A 270 -4.84 -9.96 13.56
CA TYR A 270 -4.51 -8.59 13.20
C TYR A 270 -5.63 -8.01 12.35
N HIS A 271 -6.00 -6.77 12.64
CA HIS A 271 -7.09 -6.05 12.01
C HIS A 271 -6.61 -4.71 11.48
N SER A 272 -7.10 -4.33 10.31
CA SER A 272 -6.88 -3.01 9.73
C SER A 272 -8.22 -2.42 9.29
N LEU A 273 -8.57 -1.26 9.85
CA LEU A 273 -9.69 -0.44 9.40
C LEU A 273 -9.19 0.47 8.28
N ALA A 274 -9.83 0.38 7.11
CA ALA A 274 -9.47 1.20 5.97
C ALA A 274 -10.69 1.86 5.33
N VAL A 275 -10.41 2.93 4.58
CA VAL A 275 -11.40 3.70 3.84
C VAL A 275 -10.94 4.02 2.44
N CYS A 276 -11.90 4.26 1.55
CA CYS A 276 -11.67 4.94 0.29
C CYS A 276 -12.87 5.84 -0.06
N PRO A 277 -12.70 6.93 -0.82
CA PRO A 277 -13.83 7.73 -1.29
C PRO A 277 -14.88 6.88 -2.01
N ALA A 278 -16.16 7.11 -1.71
CA ALA A 278 -17.26 6.39 -2.35
C ALA A 278 -17.43 6.80 -3.84
N SER A 279 -17.02 8.01 -4.20
CA SER A 279 -16.85 8.43 -5.59
C SER A 279 -15.44 8.09 -6.06
N GLN A 280 -15.31 7.00 -6.82
CA GLN A 280 -14.09 6.63 -7.53
C GLN A 280 -14.04 7.25 -8.93
#